data_AF-A0A7C7AR22-F1
#
_entry.id   AF-A0A7C7AR22-F1
#
_cell.length_a   1.000
_cell.length_b   1.000
_cell.length_c   1.000
_cell.angle_alpha   90.00
_cell.angle_beta   90.00
_cell.angle_gamma   90.00
#
_symmetry.space_group_name_H-M   'P 1'
#
loop_
_entity.id
_entity.type
_entity.pdbx_description
1 polymer ?
#
loop_
_entity_poly.entity_id
_entity_poly.type
_entity_poly.pdbx_seq_one_letter_code
_entity_poly.pdbx_strand_id
1 'polypeptide(L)'
;LDTAANISSLIYEDFDLDGEKDLIASTVALKNNQKIINGTSDHSPSIFACNAKGELIFVEKCFDGFGQVLLESADLDNDGTSDIIRIDHTWGTDNHKNSVSIIKPTGSKFVTQRRYEFETPITREFRPLITNLDESNEKYIFVSNKLNGLIILDKELQKVEHDLDMSVRRIESIKDIDNDNKKEILLLGGDNEFIILNSALKVEARIENPFPSDDKTKADIIRNGKEKPKRIAIVCHTGINYYDYLLLPWHQLLWQWIETLLPILFGLMLIALILMGIRIANSNKREAIFLSQTQLGVMVVSRRRIIKINPAMLSLLGDGQPAEKIDLEWLASHHSGLYKELKAFCHSVAVSTAKDVSLGHDSDHEAHILMHRLCYLPCRIMVMLSVRTNVNDQSSEKVQWAETSRRLSHHVRRHISNILLALNILENNADPAEQTAKREIIRDEVDRIKRFTQAFQRFSEMGEYQLKVIDIVPWLENSIRRFHIPPNIEVIKDWSLASLPALIEPIRFEEVMVNILTNAIESMPDGGILRASLTARNDGKVLIEIEDNGVGIPEKYLADIWQPFFTTKQSGTGIGLPEVKKILSSMHGEIELISEEGVGTTVSILLIGENQ
;
A
#
# COMPACT_ATOMS: atom_id res chain seq x y z
N LEU A 1 -39.12 33.95 -58.28
CA LEU A 1 -38.08 33.53 -59.25
C LEU A 1 -38.14 32.01 -59.37
N ASP A 2 -38.37 31.48 -60.57
CA ASP A 2 -38.30 30.02 -60.77
C ASP A 2 -36.82 29.61 -60.88
N THR A 3 -36.44 28.53 -60.20
CA THR A 3 -35.10 27.93 -60.27
C THR A 3 -35.22 26.45 -60.58
N ALA A 4 -34.19 25.87 -61.21
CA ALA A 4 -34.21 24.45 -61.57
C ALA A 4 -33.79 23.52 -60.43
N ALA A 5 -33.33 24.09 -59.31
CA ALA A 5 -32.71 23.40 -58.19
C ALA A 5 -33.36 23.85 -56.87
N ASN A 6 -33.32 23.00 -55.84
CA ASN A 6 -33.86 23.37 -54.54
C ASN A 6 -32.99 24.47 -53.89
N ILE A 7 -33.63 25.40 -53.18
CA ILE A 7 -32.92 26.43 -52.40
C ILE A 7 -32.32 25.78 -51.15
N SER A 8 -31.04 26.04 -50.91
CA SER A 8 -30.30 25.52 -49.75
C SER A 8 -30.24 26.50 -48.59
N SER A 9 -30.05 27.79 -48.88
CA SER A 9 -30.01 28.89 -47.92
C SER A 9 -30.31 30.21 -48.60
N LEU A 10 -30.71 31.18 -47.80
CA LEU A 10 -31.22 32.47 -48.25
C LEU A 10 -30.84 33.53 -47.20
N ILE A 11 -30.22 34.61 -47.66
CA ILE A 11 -29.76 35.75 -46.86
C ILE A 11 -30.23 37.06 -47.51
N TYR A 12 -30.21 38.14 -46.74
CA TYR A 12 -30.63 39.48 -47.19
C TYR A 12 -29.52 40.49 -46.96
N GLU A 13 -28.75 40.77 -48.01
CA GLU A 13 -27.62 41.70 -47.98
C GLU A 13 -27.57 42.54 -49.25
N ASP A 14 -26.97 43.72 -49.16
CA ASP A 14 -26.79 44.64 -50.28
C ASP A 14 -25.72 44.09 -51.24
N PHE A 15 -26.14 43.55 -52.39
CA PHE A 15 -25.25 42.92 -53.36
C PHE A 15 -24.73 43.93 -54.39
N ASP A 16 -25.58 44.85 -54.85
CA ASP A 16 -25.22 45.83 -55.86
C ASP A 16 -24.60 47.13 -55.28
N LEU A 17 -24.55 47.24 -53.96
CA LEU A 17 -24.01 48.36 -53.18
C LEU A 17 -24.81 49.66 -53.37
N ASP A 18 -26.11 49.54 -53.63
CA ASP A 18 -27.02 50.67 -53.80
C ASP A 18 -27.67 51.16 -52.48
N GLY A 19 -27.43 50.42 -51.38
CA GLY A 19 -27.96 50.68 -50.04
C GLY A 19 -29.29 49.98 -49.73
N GLU A 20 -29.92 49.33 -50.70
CA GLU A 20 -31.07 48.44 -50.50
C GLU A 20 -30.60 46.99 -50.28
N LYS A 21 -31.41 46.18 -49.58
CA LYS A 21 -31.07 44.77 -49.34
C LYS A 21 -31.57 43.90 -50.48
N ASP A 22 -30.67 43.10 -51.03
CA ASP A 22 -30.97 42.11 -52.05
C ASP A 22 -31.18 40.72 -51.43
N LEU A 23 -32.00 39.93 -52.11
CA LEU A 23 -32.21 38.52 -51.78
C LEU A 23 -31.10 37.69 -52.41
N ILE A 24 -30.17 37.18 -51.61
CA ILE A 24 -29.12 36.27 -52.07
C ILE A 24 -29.49 34.85 -51.64
N ALA A 25 -29.55 33.94 -52.60
CA ALA A 25 -29.89 32.55 -52.36
C ALA A 25 -28.89 31.62 -53.02
N SER A 26 -28.71 30.45 -52.42
CA SER A 26 -27.90 29.37 -52.95
C SER A 26 -28.75 28.14 -53.22
N THR A 27 -28.26 27.24 -54.08
CA THR A 27 -28.98 26.02 -54.44
C THR A 27 -28.24 24.75 -54.00
N VAL A 28 -29.00 23.65 -53.97
CA VAL A 28 -28.48 22.28 -53.86
C VAL A 28 -28.62 21.58 -55.21
N ALA A 29 -27.59 20.85 -55.61
CA ALA A 29 -27.57 20.03 -56.81
C ALA A 29 -27.70 18.55 -56.45
N LEU A 30 -28.86 17.98 -56.79
CA LEU A 30 -29.18 16.56 -56.58
C LEU A 30 -29.11 15.74 -57.87
N LYS A 31 -28.94 16.39 -59.03
CA LYS A 31 -28.97 15.80 -60.38
C LYS A 31 -30.25 15.01 -60.68
N ASN A 32 -31.39 15.43 -60.14
CA ASN A 32 -32.70 14.86 -60.41
C ASN A 32 -33.29 15.32 -61.76
N ASN A 33 -32.87 16.49 -62.27
CA ASN A 33 -33.38 17.05 -63.52
C ASN A 33 -32.27 17.73 -64.36
N GLN A 34 -32.45 17.74 -65.68
CA GLN A 34 -31.51 18.36 -66.65
C GLN A 34 -31.92 19.77 -67.09
N LYS A 35 -33.07 20.29 -66.61
CA LYS A 35 -33.50 21.67 -66.94
C LYS A 35 -32.55 22.70 -66.33
N ILE A 36 -32.34 23.77 -67.09
CA ILE A 36 -31.70 25.01 -66.61
C ILE A 36 -32.78 26.08 -66.63
N ILE A 37 -32.99 26.75 -65.50
CA ILE A 37 -33.98 27.82 -65.35
C ILE A 37 -33.25 29.02 -64.75
N ASN A 38 -33.30 30.17 -65.44
CA ASN A 38 -32.67 31.42 -65.00
C ASN A 38 -31.20 31.24 -64.59
N GLY A 39 -30.43 30.48 -65.38
CA GLY A 39 -29.00 30.20 -65.13
C GLY A 39 -28.70 29.17 -64.03
N THR A 40 -29.70 28.76 -63.23
CA THR A 40 -29.56 27.71 -62.21
C THR A 40 -29.80 26.33 -62.80
N SER A 41 -29.08 25.31 -62.30
CA SER A 41 -29.20 23.91 -62.71
C SER A 41 -29.19 22.99 -61.49
N ASP A 42 -29.90 21.86 -61.55
CA ASP A 42 -29.82 20.80 -60.56
C ASP A 42 -28.55 19.94 -60.70
N HIS A 43 -27.69 20.23 -61.69
CA HIS A 43 -26.40 19.59 -61.89
C HIS A 43 -25.22 20.27 -61.19
N SER A 44 -25.40 21.52 -60.78
CA SER A 44 -24.34 22.32 -60.19
C SER A 44 -24.94 23.34 -59.23
N PRO A 45 -24.53 23.34 -57.96
CA PRO A 45 -25.04 24.34 -57.03
C PRO A 45 -24.57 25.72 -57.48
N SER A 46 -25.47 26.69 -57.33
CA SER A 46 -25.31 28.05 -57.82
C SER A 46 -25.71 29.03 -56.73
N ILE A 47 -25.12 30.22 -56.75
CA ILE A 47 -25.55 31.37 -55.96
C ILE A 47 -26.19 32.36 -56.91
N PHE A 48 -27.29 32.98 -56.49
CA PHE A 48 -27.94 34.03 -57.24
C PHE A 48 -28.44 35.15 -56.33
N ALA A 49 -28.50 36.37 -56.85
CA ALA A 49 -29.03 37.52 -56.15
C ALA A 49 -30.21 38.11 -56.93
N CYS A 50 -31.25 38.51 -56.20
CA CYS A 50 -32.43 39.18 -56.73
C CYS A 50 -32.61 40.52 -56.02
N ASN A 51 -32.96 41.56 -56.78
CA ASN A 51 -33.25 42.87 -56.19
C ASN A 51 -34.55 42.86 -55.36
N ALA A 52 -34.83 43.96 -54.66
CA ALA A 52 -36.04 44.13 -53.86
C ALA A 52 -37.36 43.97 -54.66
N LYS A 53 -37.32 44.11 -55.99
CA LYS A 53 -38.45 43.89 -56.90
C LYS A 53 -38.61 42.44 -57.34
N GLY A 54 -37.68 41.56 -56.96
CA GLY A 54 -37.67 40.15 -57.33
C GLY A 54 -37.11 39.88 -58.73
N GLU A 55 -36.37 40.82 -59.32
CA GLU A 55 -35.67 40.65 -60.59
C GLU A 55 -34.29 40.04 -60.34
N LEU A 56 -33.90 39.10 -61.19
CA LEU A 56 -32.60 38.43 -61.09
C LEU A 56 -31.48 39.38 -61.55
N ILE A 57 -30.55 39.71 -60.66
CA ILE A 57 -29.43 40.62 -60.94
C ILE A 57 -28.09 39.88 -61.07
N PHE A 58 -27.96 38.70 -60.47
CA PHE A 58 -26.72 37.90 -60.51
C PHE A 58 -26.99 36.41 -60.42
N VAL A 59 -26.22 35.59 -61.15
CA VAL A 59 -26.15 34.13 -61.01
C VAL A 59 -24.73 33.68 -61.27
N GLU A 60 -24.21 32.86 -60.37
CA GLU A 60 -22.91 32.21 -60.49
C GLU A 60 -22.99 30.73 -60.15
N LYS A 61 -22.40 29.91 -61.02
CA LYS A 61 -22.17 28.49 -60.78
C LYS A 61 -21.00 28.32 -59.81
N CYS A 62 -21.21 27.62 -58.70
CA CYS A 62 -20.23 27.47 -57.63
C CYS A 62 -19.19 26.37 -57.90
N PHE A 63 -19.65 25.16 -58.22
CA PHE A 63 -18.80 24.03 -58.60
C PHE A 63 -19.59 22.99 -59.40
N ASP A 64 -18.88 22.06 -60.03
CA ASP A 64 -19.46 20.90 -60.70
C ASP A 64 -19.60 19.73 -59.71
N GLY A 65 -20.78 19.09 -59.66
CA GLY A 65 -20.96 17.89 -58.86
C GLY A 65 -22.24 17.84 -58.05
N PHE A 66 -22.39 16.75 -57.30
CA PHE A 66 -23.40 16.60 -56.26
C PHE A 66 -22.98 17.38 -55.03
N GLY A 67 -23.89 18.19 -54.49
CA GLY A 67 -23.57 18.99 -53.32
C GLY A 67 -24.55 20.10 -53.04
N GLN A 68 -24.23 20.87 -52.03
CA GLN A 68 -24.96 21.99 -51.51
C GLN A 68 -24.00 23.16 -51.30
N VAL A 69 -24.46 24.37 -51.59
CA VAL A 69 -23.79 25.57 -51.11
C VAL A 69 -24.62 26.14 -49.98
N LEU A 70 -24.00 26.49 -48.86
CA LEU A 70 -24.64 27.19 -47.76
C LEU A 70 -24.11 28.62 -47.68
N LEU A 71 -25.02 29.55 -47.39
CA LEU A 71 -24.74 30.96 -47.20
C LEU A 71 -25.22 31.36 -45.82
N GLU A 72 -24.33 31.98 -45.06
CA GLU A 72 -24.68 32.75 -43.87
C GLU A 72 -24.11 34.17 -43.99
N SER A 73 -24.75 35.10 -43.32
CA SER A 73 -24.34 36.50 -43.29
C SER A 73 -24.04 36.90 -41.85
N ALA A 74 -22.84 37.39 -41.60
CA ALA A 74 -22.43 37.87 -40.29
C ALA A 74 -21.30 38.89 -40.44
N ASP A 75 -21.41 40.02 -39.73
CA ASP A 75 -20.32 40.98 -39.58
C ASP A 75 -19.19 40.36 -38.72
N LEU A 76 -18.13 39.81 -39.32
CA LEU A 76 -17.09 39.07 -38.59
C LEU A 76 -16.04 39.99 -37.96
N ASP A 77 -15.77 41.14 -38.58
CA ASP A 77 -14.78 42.11 -38.11
C ASP A 77 -15.37 43.29 -37.31
N ASN A 78 -16.70 43.33 -37.19
CA ASN A 78 -17.47 44.37 -36.52
C ASN A 78 -17.29 45.75 -37.15
N ASP A 79 -17.11 45.80 -38.47
CA ASP A 79 -17.02 47.04 -39.24
C ASP A 79 -18.42 47.63 -39.59
N GLY A 80 -19.50 46.93 -39.23
CA GLY A 80 -20.88 47.30 -39.51
C GLY A 80 -21.38 46.82 -40.87
N THR A 81 -20.54 46.13 -41.66
CA THR A 81 -20.90 45.47 -42.90
C THR A 81 -20.91 43.97 -42.71
N SER A 82 -21.94 43.29 -43.22
CA SER A 82 -21.99 41.84 -43.09
C SER A 82 -21.04 41.17 -44.07
N ASP A 83 -20.20 40.25 -43.59
CA ASP A 83 -19.49 39.30 -44.44
C ASP A 83 -20.42 38.17 -44.86
N ILE A 84 -20.32 37.74 -46.12
CA ILE A 84 -21.05 36.56 -46.60
C ILE A 84 -20.12 35.36 -46.49
N ILE A 85 -20.52 34.38 -45.70
CA ILE A 85 -19.78 33.14 -45.50
C ILE A 85 -20.42 32.08 -46.39
N ARG A 86 -19.66 31.66 -47.39
CA ARG A 86 -20.03 30.61 -48.34
C ARG A 86 -19.38 29.30 -47.93
N ILE A 87 -20.19 28.27 -47.77
CA ILE A 87 -19.70 26.93 -47.49
C ILE A 87 -20.05 26.01 -48.65
N ASP A 88 -19.00 25.53 -49.30
CA ASP A 88 -19.10 24.59 -50.39
C ASP A 88 -19.08 23.18 -49.81
N HIS A 89 -20.19 22.46 -50.02
CA HIS A 89 -20.38 21.11 -49.53
C HIS A 89 -20.63 20.13 -50.68
N THR A 90 -19.68 19.25 -50.95
CA THR A 90 -19.73 18.25 -52.01
C THR A 90 -20.04 16.87 -51.43
N TRP A 91 -20.79 16.06 -52.20
CA TRP A 91 -21.19 14.70 -51.83
C TRP A 91 -20.68 13.69 -52.85
N GLY A 92 -20.36 12.48 -52.39
CA GLY A 92 -19.92 11.40 -53.27
C GLY A 92 -18.45 11.51 -53.67
N THR A 93 -18.13 11.04 -54.88
CA THR A 93 -16.77 10.94 -55.43
C THR A 93 -16.33 12.18 -56.21
N ASP A 94 -17.01 13.32 -56.03
CA ASP A 94 -16.67 14.54 -56.76
C ASP A 94 -15.36 15.15 -56.22
N ASN A 95 -14.49 15.61 -57.13
CA ASN A 95 -13.13 16.08 -56.83
C ASN A 95 -13.07 17.47 -56.15
N HIS A 96 -14.20 18.14 -55.93
CA HIS A 96 -14.21 19.45 -55.31
C HIS A 96 -14.11 19.29 -53.79
N LYS A 97 -13.05 19.84 -53.20
CA LYS A 97 -12.90 19.85 -51.75
C LYS A 97 -13.95 20.74 -51.11
N ASN A 98 -14.43 20.33 -49.94
CA ASN A 98 -15.26 21.21 -49.13
C ASN A 98 -14.45 22.41 -48.69
N SER A 99 -15.10 23.56 -48.60
CA SER A 99 -14.42 24.77 -48.14
C SER A 99 -15.37 25.75 -47.49
N VAL A 100 -14.85 26.52 -46.54
CA VAL A 100 -15.46 27.77 -46.07
C VAL A 100 -14.75 28.92 -46.74
N SER A 101 -15.50 29.85 -47.30
CA SER A 101 -14.97 31.05 -47.95
C SER A 101 -15.70 32.27 -47.42
N ILE A 102 -14.96 33.35 -47.17
CA ILE A 102 -15.54 34.67 -46.94
C ILE A 102 -15.58 35.38 -48.29
N ILE A 103 -16.78 35.74 -48.73
CA ILE A 103 -17.03 36.44 -49.99
C ILE A 103 -17.64 37.81 -49.70
N LYS A 104 -17.21 38.83 -50.45
CA LYS A 104 -17.84 40.17 -50.43
C LYS A 104 -18.43 40.51 -51.80
N PRO A 105 -19.60 41.16 -51.85
CA PRO A 105 -20.13 41.71 -53.08
C PRO A 105 -19.27 42.88 -53.58
N THR A 106 -19.18 43.04 -54.90
CA THR A 106 -18.46 44.16 -55.54
C THR A 106 -19.36 44.99 -56.46
N GLY A 107 -20.68 44.84 -56.34
CA GLY A 107 -21.67 45.49 -57.20
C GLY A 107 -22.09 44.68 -58.43
N SER A 108 -21.28 43.70 -58.85
CA SER A 108 -21.57 42.89 -60.06
C SER A 108 -21.20 41.41 -59.93
N LYS A 109 -20.38 41.07 -58.95
CA LYS A 109 -19.92 39.71 -58.67
C LYS A 109 -19.50 39.58 -57.21
N PHE A 110 -19.40 38.34 -56.74
CA PHE A 110 -18.72 38.04 -55.48
C PHE A 110 -17.22 37.92 -55.70
N VAL A 111 -16.44 38.42 -54.75
CA VAL A 111 -15.00 38.19 -54.69
C VAL A 111 -14.71 37.42 -53.41
N THR A 112 -14.03 36.28 -53.55
CA THR A 112 -13.54 35.51 -52.41
C THR A 112 -12.34 36.23 -51.81
N GLN A 113 -12.48 36.65 -50.55
CA GLN A 113 -11.38 37.29 -49.82
C GLN A 113 -10.46 36.24 -49.18
N ARG A 114 -11.06 35.22 -48.56
CA ARG A 114 -10.35 34.16 -47.84
C ARG A 114 -11.05 32.83 -48.06
N ARG A 115 -10.28 31.75 -48.05
CA ARG A 115 -10.80 30.38 -48.23
C ARG A 115 -10.02 29.40 -47.37
N TYR A 116 -10.74 28.54 -46.67
CA TYR A 116 -10.23 27.39 -45.94
C TYR A 116 -10.78 26.11 -46.57
N GLU A 117 -9.91 25.23 -47.03
CA GLU A 117 -10.28 23.93 -47.60
C GLU A 117 -10.18 22.83 -46.54
N PHE A 118 -11.22 22.02 -46.42
CA PHE A 118 -11.19 20.86 -45.53
C PHE A 118 -10.43 19.70 -46.17
N GLU A 119 -9.70 18.95 -45.35
CA GLU A 119 -8.98 17.75 -45.79
C GLU A 119 -9.92 16.58 -46.08
N THR A 120 -11.05 16.47 -45.35
CA THR A 120 -12.03 15.39 -45.54
C THR A 120 -13.45 15.90 -45.82
N PRO A 121 -14.32 15.05 -46.42
CA PRO A 121 -15.70 15.42 -46.74
C PRO A 121 -16.54 15.71 -45.50
N ILE A 122 -17.34 16.79 -45.50
CA ILE A 122 -18.29 17.15 -44.44
C ILE A 122 -19.55 16.26 -44.53
N THR A 123 -20.23 15.98 -43.42
CA THR A 123 -21.51 15.24 -43.42
C THR A 123 -22.70 16.11 -43.84
N ARG A 124 -23.77 15.49 -44.37
CA ARG A 124 -25.00 16.15 -44.86
C ARG A 124 -25.81 16.90 -43.80
N GLU A 125 -25.70 16.54 -42.53
CA GLU A 125 -26.35 17.22 -41.40
C GLU A 125 -25.47 18.36 -40.86
N PHE A 126 -24.96 19.19 -41.75
CA PHE A 126 -24.04 20.27 -41.43
C PHE A 126 -24.74 21.63 -41.52
N ARG A 127 -24.63 22.42 -40.45
CA ARG A 127 -24.80 23.86 -40.49
C ARG A 127 -23.63 24.49 -39.74
N PRO A 128 -22.92 25.47 -40.33
CA PRO A 128 -21.99 26.27 -39.55
C PRO A 128 -22.76 26.98 -38.44
N LEU A 129 -22.13 27.17 -37.29
CA LEU A 129 -22.61 28.14 -36.32
C LEU A 129 -21.60 29.28 -36.27
N ILE A 130 -22.09 30.49 -36.48
CA ILE A 130 -21.29 31.71 -36.33
C ILE A 130 -21.75 32.40 -35.06
N THR A 131 -20.87 32.47 -34.09
CA THR A 131 -21.22 33.11 -32.82
C THR A 131 -19.98 33.59 -32.08
N ASN A 132 -20.15 34.61 -31.25
CA ASN A 132 -19.18 35.01 -30.25
C ASN A 132 -19.28 34.10 -29.01
N LEU A 133 -18.15 33.82 -28.37
CA LEU A 133 -18.10 32.99 -27.16
C LEU A 133 -18.17 33.79 -25.87
N ASP A 134 -17.88 35.08 -25.92
CA ASP A 134 -17.80 35.96 -24.76
C ASP A 134 -18.31 37.37 -25.13
N GLU A 135 -18.13 38.32 -24.21
CA GLU A 135 -18.43 39.73 -24.46
C GLU A 135 -17.46 40.36 -25.49
N SER A 136 -16.39 39.67 -25.87
CA SER A 136 -15.62 40.06 -27.04
C SER A 136 -16.55 39.94 -28.25
N ASN A 137 -16.55 40.97 -29.09
CA ASN A 137 -17.38 40.97 -30.29
C ASN A 137 -16.78 40.05 -31.38
N GLU A 138 -15.73 39.26 -31.05
CA GLU A 138 -15.09 38.33 -31.98
C GLU A 138 -15.99 37.13 -32.25
N LYS A 139 -16.28 36.90 -33.52
CA LYS A 139 -17.09 35.78 -33.98
C LYS A 139 -16.20 34.66 -34.47
N TYR A 140 -16.57 33.45 -34.08
CA TYR A 140 -15.93 32.22 -34.53
C TYR A 140 -16.88 31.43 -35.40
N ILE A 141 -16.32 30.73 -36.39
CA ILE A 141 -17.05 29.83 -37.27
C ILE A 141 -16.80 28.41 -36.77
N PHE A 142 -17.85 27.80 -36.22
CA PHE A 142 -17.80 26.43 -35.70
C PHE A 142 -18.25 25.44 -36.76
N VAL A 143 -17.39 24.45 -37.02
CA VAL A 143 -17.62 23.38 -37.99
C VAL A 143 -17.32 22.04 -37.34
N SER A 144 -18.31 21.14 -37.26
CA SER A 144 -18.10 19.78 -36.76
C SER A 144 -18.48 18.72 -37.78
N ASN A 145 -17.70 17.64 -37.85
CA ASN A 145 -18.01 16.47 -38.65
C ASN A 145 -17.38 15.20 -38.04
N LYS A 146 -18.04 14.05 -38.20
CA LYS A 146 -17.56 12.73 -37.74
C LYS A 146 -16.12 12.42 -38.19
N LEU A 147 -15.69 12.89 -39.35
CA LEU A 147 -14.34 12.63 -39.88
C LEU A 147 -13.29 13.68 -39.48
N ASN A 148 -13.67 14.96 -39.39
CA ASN A 148 -12.74 16.06 -39.09
C ASN A 148 -12.70 16.46 -37.61
N GLY A 149 -13.63 15.94 -36.80
CA GLY A 149 -13.86 16.42 -35.44
C GLY A 149 -14.42 17.85 -35.42
N LEU A 150 -14.09 18.60 -34.37
CA LEU A 150 -14.42 20.02 -34.24
C LEU A 150 -13.32 20.86 -34.89
N ILE A 151 -13.72 21.80 -35.74
CA ILE A 151 -12.87 22.82 -36.34
C ILE A 151 -13.48 24.17 -35.96
N ILE A 152 -12.67 25.03 -35.37
CA ILE A 152 -13.05 26.40 -35.01
C ILE A 152 -12.16 27.30 -35.85
N LEU A 153 -12.78 28.17 -36.64
CA LEU A 153 -12.08 29.16 -37.46
C LEU A 153 -12.34 30.56 -36.89
N ASP A 154 -11.29 31.37 -36.84
CA ASP A 154 -11.42 32.80 -36.55
C ASP A 154 -11.89 33.59 -37.80
N LYS A 155 -12.00 34.92 -37.67
CA LYS A 155 -12.33 35.81 -38.81
C LYS A 155 -11.27 35.77 -39.93
N GLU A 156 -10.05 35.32 -39.62
CA GLU A 156 -9.00 35.12 -40.61
C GLU A 156 -9.13 33.79 -41.38
N LEU A 157 -10.05 32.92 -40.99
CA LEU A 157 -10.15 31.51 -41.39
C LEU A 157 -8.92 30.68 -40.98
N GLN A 158 -8.24 31.07 -39.89
CA GLN A 158 -7.21 30.26 -39.25
C GLN A 158 -7.83 29.37 -38.18
N LYS A 159 -7.26 28.16 -38.03
CA LYS A 159 -7.72 27.18 -37.04
C LYS A 159 -7.33 27.63 -35.64
N VAL A 160 -8.31 27.74 -34.75
CA VAL A 160 -8.11 28.00 -33.32
C VAL A 160 -7.89 26.68 -32.59
N GLU A 161 -6.87 26.62 -31.72
CA GLU A 161 -6.60 25.45 -30.89
C GLU A 161 -7.63 25.30 -29.76
N HIS A 162 -7.96 24.06 -29.42
CA HIS A 162 -8.91 23.69 -28.37
C HIS A 162 -8.44 22.44 -27.62
N ASP A 163 -8.88 22.28 -26.37
CA ASP A 163 -8.40 21.24 -25.43
C ASP A 163 -9.13 19.89 -25.58
N LEU A 164 -9.53 19.52 -26.81
CA LEU A 164 -10.26 18.27 -27.06
C LEU A 164 -9.31 17.21 -27.59
N ASP A 165 -9.18 16.12 -26.84
CA ASP A 165 -8.39 14.94 -27.21
C ASP A 165 -9.17 13.90 -28.03
N MET A 166 -10.39 14.22 -28.47
CA MET A 166 -11.26 13.26 -29.16
C MET A 166 -12.04 13.84 -30.34
N SER A 167 -12.54 12.94 -31.18
CA SER A 167 -13.40 13.32 -32.30
C SER A 167 -14.76 13.84 -31.81
N VAL A 168 -15.31 14.83 -32.50
CA VAL A 168 -16.62 15.41 -32.22
C VAL A 168 -17.57 15.02 -33.35
N ARG A 169 -18.69 14.38 -32.99
CA ARG A 169 -19.71 13.94 -33.95
C ARG A 169 -20.59 15.11 -34.38
N ARG A 170 -21.01 15.95 -33.44
CA ARG A 170 -21.95 17.06 -33.67
C ARG A 170 -21.83 18.14 -32.59
N ILE A 171 -22.06 19.40 -32.99
CA ILE A 171 -22.34 20.51 -32.06
C ILE A 171 -23.84 20.52 -31.76
N GLU A 172 -24.20 20.38 -30.49
CA GLU A 172 -25.60 20.34 -30.04
C GLU A 172 -26.15 21.74 -29.79
N SER A 173 -25.41 22.59 -29.08
CA SER A 173 -25.84 23.94 -28.73
C SER A 173 -24.65 24.82 -28.34
N ILE A 174 -24.71 26.12 -28.63
CA ILE A 174 -23.74 27.11 -28.14
C ILE A 174 -24.53 28.23 -27.46
N LYS A 175 -24.59 28.19 -26.13
CA LYS A 175 -25.36 29.14 -25.32
C LYS A 175 -24.69 29.28 -23.97
N ASP A 176 -24.83 30.46 -23.40
CA ASP A 176 -24.49 30.75 -22.00
C ASP A 176 -25.40 29.94 -21.07
N ILE A 177 -24.89 28.94 -20.35
CA ILE A 177 -25.67 28.02 -19.51
C ILE A 177 -25.85 28.61 -18.10
N ASP A 178 -24.80 29.21 -17.56
CA ASP A 178 -24.75 29.69 -16.17
C ASP A 178 -25.16 31.17 -15.99
N ASN A 179 -25.38 31.88 -17.10
CA ASN A 179 -25.68 33.31 -17.20
C ASN A 179 -24.51 34.22 -16.80
N ASP A 180 -23.26 33.83 -17.10
CA ASP A 180 -22.07 34.66 -16.89
C ASP A 180 -21.69 35.56 -18.09
N ASN A 181 -22.56 35.63 -19.12
CA ASN A 181 -22.36 36.27 -20.43
C ASN A 181 -21.30 35.63 -21.32
N LYS A 182 -20.76 34.48 -20.94
CA LYS A 182 -19.92 33.64 -21.79
C LYS A 182 -20.73 32.43 -22.21
N LYS A 183 -20.47 31.95 -23.43
CA LYS A 183 -21.21 30.81 -23.98
C LYS A 183 -20.40 29.55 -23.84
N GLU A 184 -21.05 28.52 -23.34
CA GLU A 184 -20.53 27.16 -23.38
C GLU A 184 -20.94 26.49 -24.69
N ILE A 185 -20.07 25.59 -25.14
CA ILE A 185 -20.28 24.77 -26.33
C ILE A 185 -20.63 23.37 -25.87
N LEU A 186 -21.87 22.96 -26.09
CA LEU A 186 -22.34 21.61 -25.86
C LEU A 186 -22.11 20.76 -27.13
N LEU A 187 -21.32 19.70 -26.97
CA LEU A 187 -20.88 18.82 -28.04
C LEU A 187 -21.29 17.38 -27.75
N LEU A 188 -21.48 16.60 -28.81
CA LEU A 188 -21.56 15.14 -28.76
C LEU A 188 -20.25 14.55 -29.30
N GLY A 189 -19.48 13.93 -28.42
CA GLY A 189 -18.21 13.27 -28.72
C GLY A 189 -18.36 11.98 -29.52
N GLY A 190 -17.25 11.51 -30.10
CA GLY A 190 -17.18 10.26 -30.87
C GLY A 190 -17.50 9.01 -30.04
N ASP A 191 -17.17 9.04 -28.74
CA ASP A 191 -17.45 7.97 -27.79
C ASP A 191 -18.89 8.00 -27.24
N ASN A 192 -19.76 8.80 -27.87
CA ASN A 192 -21.16 8.96 -27.49
C ASN A 192 -21.32 9.54 -26.08
N GLU A 193 -20.47 10.49 -25.72
CA GLU A 193 -20.57 11.30 -24.50
C GLU A 193 -20.84 12.76 -24.84
N PHE A 194 -21.55 13.46 -23.96
CA PHE A 194 -21.76 14.91 -24.09
C PHE A 194 -20.64 15.66 -23.39
N ILE A 195 -20.08 16.67 -24.06
CA ILE A 195 -18.94 17.43 -23.58
C ILE A 195 -19.31 18.91 -23.58
N ILE A 196 -18.91 19.61 -22.52
CA ILE A 196 -19.10 21.04 -22.37
C ILE A 196 -17.73 21.70 -22.43
N LEU A 197 -17.51 22.55 -23.44
CA LEU A 197 -16.38 23.47 -23.49
C LEU A 197 -16.80 24.83 -22.96
N ASN A 198 -15.92 25.48 -22.22
CA ASN A 198 -16.09 26.89 -21.87
C ASN A 198 -15.71 27.82 -23.03
N SER A 199 -15.92 29.12 -22.84
CA SER A 199 -15.54 30.17 -23.80
C SER A 199 -14.04 30.22 -24.13
N ALA A 200 -13.17 29.69 -23.26
CA ALA A 200 -11.73 29.56 -23.51
C ALA A 200 -11.37 28.23 -24.22
N LEU A 201 -12.36 27.50 -24.74
CA LEU A 201 -12.21 26.23 -25.47
C LEU A 201 -11.58 25.11 -24.63
N LYS A 202 -11.74 25.15 -23.31
CA LYS A 202 -11.32 24.11 -22.37
C LYS A 202 -12.49 23.24 -21.94
N VAL A 203 -12.22 21.96 -21.73
CA VAL A 203 -13.22 21.01 -21.24
C VAL A 203 -13.57 21.31 -19.79
N GLU A 204 -14.85 21.61 -19.55
CA GLU A 204 -15.34 21.96 -18.22
C GLU A 204 -16.17 20.84 -17.59
N ALA A 205 -16.94 20.10 -18.40
CA ALA A 205 -17.71 18.96 -17.94
C ALA A 205 -17.87 17.89 -19.03
N ARG A 206 -18.06 16.65 -18.57
CA ARG A 206 -18.45 15.50 -19.40
C ARG A 206 -19.67 14.84 -18.79
N ILE A 207 -20.64 14.48 -19.62
CA ILE A 207 -21.88 13.84 -19.24
C ILE A 207 -22.00 12.57 -20.08
N GLU A 208 -22.00 11.41 -19.43
CA GLU A 208 -22.26 10.15 -20.11
C GLU A 208 -23.64 10.20 -20.79
N ASN A 209 -23.73 9.75 -22.04
CA ASN A 209 -25.02 9.75 -22.73
C ASN A 209 -25.97 8.76 -22.03
N PRO A 210 -27.10 9.23 -21.47
CA PRO A 210 -28.06 8.36 -20.79
C PRO A 210 -28.76 7.38 -21.75
N PHE A 211 -28.67 7.60 -23.07
CA PHE A 211 -29.30 6.81 -24.11
C PHE A 211 -28.27 6.37 -25.17
N PRO A 212 -27.27 5.55 -24.81
CA PRO A 212 -26.15 5.25 -25.70
C PRO A 212 -26.57 4.43 -26.94
N SER A 213 -27.68 3.70 -26.86
CA SER A 213 -28.20 2.87 -27.95
C SER A 213 -29.03 3.64 -28.98
N ASP A 214 -29.31 4.93 -28.76
CA ASP A 214 -30.13 5.75 -29.66
C ASP A 214 -29.29 6.78 -30.41
N ASP A 215 -29.07 6.54 -31.70
CA ASP A 215 -28.39 7.46 -32.62
C ASP A 215 -29.14 8.80 -32.84
N LYS A 216 -30.41 8.88 -32.46
CA LYS A 216 -31.21 10.11 -32.54
C LYS A 216 -31.17 10.96 -31.27
N THR A 217 -30.36 10.58 -30.29
CA THR A 217 -30.18 11.40 -29.09
C THR A 217 -29.69 12.79 -29.49
N LYS A 218 -30.32 13.82 -28.94
CA LYS A 218 -29.98 15.24 -29.12
C LYS A 218 -29.90 15.91 -27.76
N ALA A 219 -29.13 16.96 -27.65
CA ALA A 219 -29.13 17.80 -26.47
C ALA A 219 -29.36 19.27 -26.85
N ASP A 220 -30.00 20.03 -25.97
CA ASP A 220 -30.05 21.47 -26.10
C ASP A 220 -30.03 22.14 -24.72
N ILE A 221 -29.50 23.36 -24.69
CA ILE A 221 -29.53 24.23 -23.53
C ILE A 221 -30.86 24.99 -23.57
N ILE A 222 -31.73 24.68 -22.63
CA ILE A 222 -33.10 25.21 -22.54
C ILE A 222 -33.26 26.16 -21.36
N ARG A 223 -34.14 27.15 -21.52
CA ARG A 223 -34.52 28.08 -20.44
C ARG A 223 -35.67 27.50 -19.62
N ASN A 224 -35.53 27.46 -18.30
CA ASN A 224 -36.56 26.95 -17.38
C ASN A 224 -37.35 28.10 -16.71
N GLY A 225 -37.86 29.05 -17.51
CA GLY A 225 -38.49 30.28 -17.02
C GLY A 225 -37.55 31.49 -17.04
N LYS A 226 -38.06 32.69 -16.75
CA LYS A 226 -37.31 33.96 -16.88
C LYS A 226 -36.17 34.15 -15.86
N GLU A 227 -36.26 33.49 -14.70
CA GLU A 227 -35.34 33.72 -13.56
C GLU A 227 -34.62 32.46 -13.08
N LYS A 228 -34.79 31.32 -13.77
CA LYS A 228 -34.07 30.08 -13.41
C LYS A 228 -32.85 29.88 -14.31
N PRO A 229 -31.77 29.28 -13.79
CA PRO A 229 -30.62 28.91 -14.60
C PRO A 229 -31.05 28.00 -15.75
N LYS A 230 -30.32 28.09 -16.87
CA LYS A 230 -30.60 27.24 -18.02
C LYS A 230 -30.23 25.80 -17.66
N ARG A 231 -30.90 24.86 -18.30
CA ARG A 231 -30.70 23.43 -18.09
C ARG A 231 -30.28 22.78 -19.39
N ILE A 232 -29.54 21.70 -19.27
CA ILE A 232 -29.22 20.84 -20.40
C ILE A 232 -30.32 19.79 -20.49
N ALA A 233 -31.07 19.78 -21.58
CA ALA A 233 -32.07 18.77 -21.87
C ALA A 233 -31.49 17.78 -22.88
N ILE A 234 -31.33 16.52 -22.48
CA ILE A 234 -30.95 15.42 -23.37
C ILE A 234 -32.22 14.65 -23.74
N VAL A 235 -32.53 14.64 -25.03
CA VAL A 235 -33.76 14.11 -25.62
C VAL A 235 -33.44 12.90 -26.49
N CYS A 236 -34.22 11.84 -26.32
CA CYS A 236 -34.24 10.67 -27.19
C CYS A 236 -35.69 10.38 -27.61
N HIS A 237 -35.91 9.34 -28.44
CA HIS A 237 -37.28 8.98 -28.83
C HIS A 237 -38.15 8.44 -27.68
N THR A 238 -37.53 8.00 -26.58
CA THR A 238 -38.22 7.39 -25.43
C THR A 238 -38.41 8.34 -24.24
N GLY A 239 -37.70 9.48 -24.18
CA GLY A 239 -37.76 10.37 -23.03
C GLY A 239 -36.86 11.60 -23.11
N ILE A 240 -36.92 12.42 -22.06
CA ILE A 240 -36.13 13.64 -21.89
C ILE A 240 -35.55 13.64 -20.47
N ASN A 241 -34.23 13.76 -20.36
CA ASN A 241 -33.53 13.95 -19.10
C ASN A 241 -33.03 15.40 -18.99
N TYR A 242 -33.19 16.00 -17.81
CA TYR A 242 -32.75 17.36 -17.53
C TYR A 242 -31.58 17.37 -16.55
N TYR A 243 -30.55 18.13 -16.88
CA TYR A 243 -29.35 18.31 -16.06
C TYR A 243 -29.22 19.78 -15.68
N ASP A 244 -28.96 20.02 -14.39
CA ASP A 244 -28.58 21.33 -13.87
C ASP A 244 -27.07 21.49 -14.00
N TYR A 245 -26.64 22.64 -14.52
CA TYR A 245 -25.23 23.01 -14.62
C TYR A 245 -24.88 23.94 -13.45
N LEU A 246 -24.01 23.48 -12.56
CA LEU A 246 -23.62 24.20 -11.35
C LEU A 246 -22.11 24.21 -11.23
N LEU A 247 -21.52 25.39 -11.42
CA LEU A 247 -20.12 25.68 -11.07
C LEU A 247 -20.01 25.73 -9.54
N LEU A 248 -19.65 24.60 -8.92
CA LEU A 248 -19.44 24.53 -7.48
C LEU A 248 -18.09 25.16 -7.12
N PRO A 249 -18.05 26.18 -6.25
CA PRO A 249 -16.80 26.67 -5.71
C PRO A 249 -16.07 25.56 -4.94
N TRP A 250 -14.74 25.56 -5.00
CA TRP A 250 -13.92 24.53 -4.34
C TRP A 250 -14.22 24.36 -2.84
N HIS A 251 -14.65 25.43 -2.16
CA HIS A 251 -15.01 25.38 -0.75
C HIS A 251 -16.32 24.63 -0.47
N GLN A 252 -17.28 24.63 -1.40
CA GLN A 252 -18.51 23.83 -1.28
C GLN A 252 -18.23 22.35 -1.52
N LEU A 253 -17.33 22.02 -2.45
CA LEU A 253 -16.81 20.66 -2.61
C LEU A 253 -16.12 20.18 -1.33
N LEU A 254 -15.25 21.02 -0.75
CA LEU A 254 -14.61 20.73 0.54
C LEU A 254 -15.64 20.52 1.65
N TRP A 255 -16.70 21.34 1.69
CA TRP A 255 -17.76 21.22 2.69
C TRP A 255 -18.55 19.91 2.56
N GLN A 256 -18.93 19.52 1.34
CA GLN A 256 -19.59 18.22 1.10
C GLN A 256 -18.70 17.05 1.50
N TRP A 257 -17.40 17.12 1.19
CA TRP A 257 -16.41 16.13 1.62
C TRP A 257 -16.31 16.04 3.14
N ILE A 258 -16.27 17.19 3.82
CA ILE A 258 -16.27 17.24 5.29
C ILE A 258 -17.55 16.61 5.83
N GLU A 259 -18.71 16.97 5.30
CA GLU A 259 -20.01 16.48 5.75
C GLU A 259 -20.15 14.96 5.57
N THR A 260 -19.60 14.37 4.51
CA THR A 260 -19.57 12.92 4.30
C THR A 260 -18.55 12.21 5.20
N LEU A 261 -17.38 12.81 5.44
CA LEU A 261 -16.31 12.19 6.24
C LEU A 261 -16.51 12.33 7.75
N LEU A 262 -17.16 13.40 8.21
CA LEU A 262 -17.38 13.68 9.64
C LEU A 262 -18.06 12.52 10.40
N PRO A 263 -19.18 11.92 9.91
CA PRO A 263 -19.81 10.80 10.60
C PRO A 263 -18.93 9.54 10.63
N ILE A 264 -18.11 9.31 9.58
CA ILE A 264 -17.16 8.18 9.53
C ILE A 264 -16.06 8.36 10.57
N LEU A 265 -15.47 9.57 10.64
CA LEU A 265 -14.46 9.93 11.62
C LEU A 265 -14.99 9.85 13.05
N PHE A 266 -16.23 10.29 13.28
CA PHE A 266 -16.88 10.18 14.59
C PHE A 266 -17.11 8.71 14.98
N GLY A 267 -17.52 7.86 14.04
CA GLY A 267 -17.65 6.42 14.24
C GLY A 267 -16.32 5.76 14.62
N LEU A 268 -15.24 6.07 13.90
CA LEU A 268 -13.89 5.58 14.21
C LEU A 268 -13.39 6.05 15.58
N MET A 269 -13.67 7.31 15.94
CA MET A 269 -13.32 7.85 17.25
C MET A 269 -14.07 7.13 18.39
N LEU A 270 -15.37 6.83 18.20
CA LEU A 270 -16.16 6.08 19.17
C LEU A 270 -15.60 4.66 19.38
N ILE A 271 -15.26 3.97 18.29
CA ILE A 271 -14.63 2.65 18.34
C ILE A 271 -13.29 2.72 19.08
N ALA A 272 -12.45 3.72 18.79
CA ALA A 272 -11.18 3.92 19.49
C ALA A 272 -11.37 4.14 20.99
N LEU A 273 -12.38 4.94 21.40
CA LEU A 273 -12.71 5.17 22.81
C LEU A 273 -13.21 3.90 23.50
N ILE A 274 -14.03 3.09 22.84
CA ILE A 274 -14.51 1.80 23.36
C ILE A 274 -13.32 0.85 23.55
N LEU A 275 -12.45 0.71 22.55
CA LEU A 275 -11.25 -0.12 22.63
C LEU A 275 -10.30 0.36 23.73
N MET A 276 -10.14 1.67 23.90
CA MET A 276 -9.36 2.26 24.98
C MET A 276 -9.97 1.96 26.36
N GLY A 277 -11.29 2.05 26.51
CA GLY A 277 -12.00 1.67 27.73
C GLY A 277 -11.81 0.18 28.08
N ILE A 278 -11.95 -0.71 27.08
CA ILE A 278 -11.69 -2.16 27.24
C ILE A 278 -10.24 -2.40 27.65
N ARG A 279 -9.29 -1.71 27.02
CA ARG A 279 -7.85 -1.82 27.33
C ARG A 279 -7.54 -1.39 28.76
N ILE A 280 -8.11 -0.28 29.23
CA ILE A 280 -7.97 0.21 30.60
C ILE A 280 -8.56 -0.79 31.61
N ALA A 281 -9.77 -1.30 31.35
CA ALA A 281 -10.41 -2.29 32.21
C ALA A 281 -9.61 -3.59 32.31
N ASN A 282 -9.07 -4.06 31.18
CA ASN A 282 -8.21 -5.25 31.13
C ASN A 282 -6.85 -5.02 31.80
N SER A 283 -6.27 -3.81 31.69
CA SER A 283 -5.04 -3.44 32.41
C SER A 283 -5.24 -3.53 33.92
N ASN A 284 -6.33 -2.98 34.44
CA ASN A 284 -6.63 -3.03 35.88
C ASN A 284 -6.81 -4.46 36.41
N LYS A 285 -7.42 -5.35 35.62
CA LYS A 285 -7.54 -6.78 35.97
C LYS A 285 -6.18 -7.48 35.95
N ARG A 286 -5.37 -7.25 34.92
CA ARG A 286 -4.02 -7.81 34.80
C ARG A 286 -3.09 -7.34 35.92
N GLU A 287 -3.16 -6.06 36.29
CA GLU A 287 -2.41 -5.52 37.44
C GLU A 287 -2.82 -6.18 38.76
N ALA A 288 -4.11 -6.41 38.99
CA ALA A 288 -4.58 -7.08 40.22
C ALA A 288 -4.11 -8.53 40.30
N ILE A 289 -4.17 -9.27 39.17
CA ILE A 289 -3.68 -10.65 39.07
C ILE A 289 -2.16 -10.67 39.27
N PHE A 290 -1.42 -9.80 38.58
CA PHE A 290 0.04 -9.71 38.68
C PHE A 290 0.49 -9.40 40.12
N LEU A 291 -0.13 -8.43 40.78
CA LEU A 291 0.16 -8.14 42.18
C LEU A 291 -0.07 -9.40 43.04
N SER A 292 -1.22 -10.06 42.92
CA SER A 292 -1.54 -11.25 43.74
C SER A 292 -0.60 -12.46 43.56
N GLN A 293 0.09 -12.57 42.42
CA GLN A 293 0.98 -13.70 42.10
C GLN A 293 2.46 -13.43 42.42
N THR A 294 2.83 -12.18 42.73
CA THR A 294 4.22 -11.84 43.05
C THR A 294 4.60 -12.33 44.46
N GLN A 295 5.71 -13.07 44.56
CA GLN A 295 6.32 -13.47 45.84
C GLN A 295 6.99 -12.29 46.58
N LEU A 296 7.17 -11.16 45.87
CA LEU A 296 7.71 -9.92 46.42
C LEU A 296 6.61 -9.14 47.15
N GLY A 297 6.93 -8.61 48.33
CA GLY A 297 6.04 -7.73 49.06
C GLY A 297 5.91 -6.40 48.32
N VAL A 298 4.73 -6.09 47.77
CA VAL A 298 4.47 -4.80 47.11
C VAL A 298 3.37 -4.03 47.84
N MET A 299 3.64 -2.77 48.13
CA MET A 299 2.73 -1.84 48.77
C MET A 299 2.76 -0.49 48.05
N VAL A 300 1.61 0.03 47.65
CA VAL A 300 1.49 1.37 47.06
C VAL A 300 0.93 2.32 48.11
N VAL A 301 1.71 3.32 48.47
CA VAL A 301 1.39 4.29 49.52
C VAL A 301 1.20 5.68 48.90
N SER A 302 0.21 6.40 49.40
CA SER A 302 0.08 7.84 49.20
C SER A 302 0.44 8.58 50.48
N ARG A 303 0.68 9.90 50.40
CA ARG A 303 1.09 10.73 51.56
C ARG A 303 0.22 10.58 52.81
N ARG A 304 -1.04 10.15 52.67
CA ARG A 304 -2.01 10.03 53.77
C ARG A 304 -2.59 8.63 53.99
N ARG A 305 -2.38 7.68 53.08
CA ARG A 305 -2.96 6.33 53.20
C ARG A 305 -2.26 5.30 52.31
N ILE A 306 -2.40 4.04 52.64
CA ILE A 306 -2.01 2.92 51.77
C ILE A 306 -3.12 2.73 50.72
N ILE A 307 -2.75 2.70 49.43
CA ILE A 307 -3.68 2.57 48.30
C ILE A 307 -3.93 1.10 47.96
N LYS A 308 -2.86 0.29 47.94
CA LYS A 308 -2.91 -1.15 47.64
C LYS A 308 -1.79 -1.85 48.39
N ILE A 309 -2.03 -3.09 48.83
CA ILE A 309 -1.04 -3.98 49.41
C ILE A 309 -1.25 -5.38 48.83
N ASN A 310 -0.16 -6.04 48.44
CA ASN A 310 -0.18 -7.41 47.95
C ASN A 310 -0.15 -8.39 49.15
N PRO A 311 -0.88 -9.53 49.12
CA PRO A 311 -0.74 -10.65 50.06
C PRO A 311 0.69 -10.97 50.53
N ALA A 312 1.69 -11.00 49.65
CA ALA A 312 3.08 -11.27 50.05
C ALA A 312 3.66 -10.19 50.99
N MET A 313 3.22 -8.93 50.87
CA MET A 313 3.62 -7.86 51.79
C MET A 313 2.91 -8.01 53.14
N LEU A 314 1.66 -8.47 53.13
CA LEU A 314 0.89 -8.73 54.36
C LEU A 314 1.56 -9.85 55.18
N SER A 315 2.00 -10.94 54.54
CA SER A 315 2.71 -12.02 55.22
C SER A 315 4.10 -11.62 55.73
N LEU A 316 4.76 -10.64 55.09
CA LEU A 316 6.07 -10.15 55.51
C LEU A 316 5.99 -9.09 56.63
N LEU A 317 4.84 -8.41 56.77
CA LEU A 317 4.63 -7.38 57.80
C LEU A 317 3.92 -7.91 59.06
N GLY A 318 3.08 -8.94 58.92
CA GLY A 318 2.33 -9.52 60.03
C GLY A 318 2.94 -10.84 60.48
N ASP A 319 3.44 -10.89 61.72
CA ASP A 319 3.76 -12.13 62.42
C ASP A 319 2.47 -12.94 62.71
N GLY A 320 1.84 -13.47 61.67
CA GLY A 320 0.80 -14.50 61.77
C GLY A 320 -0.60 -14.09 62.24
N GLN A 321 -0.96 -12.80 62.37
CA GLN A 321 -2.35 -12.40 62.68
C GLN A 321 -3.15 -11.91 61.46
N PRO A 322 -4.41 -12.38 61.26
CA PRO A 322 -5.21 -12.01 60.11
C PRO A 322 -5.98 -10.69 60.33
N ALA A 323 -5.82 -9.79 59.36
CA ALA A 323 -6.82 -8.82 58.93
C ALA A 323 -7.30 -7.71 59.91
N GLU A 324 -6.40 -7.04 60.62
CA GLU A 324 -6.63 -5.63 60.93
C GLU A 324 -6.14 -4.73 59.79
N LYS A 325 -6.87 -3.64 59.56
CA LYS A 325 -6.63 -2.69 58.48
C LYS A 325 -5.23 -2.07 58.68
N ILE A 326 -4.25 -2.52 57.91
CA ILE A 326 -2.89 -1.94 57.93
C ILE A 326 -3.00 -0.52 57.37
N ASP A 327 -2.98 0.46 58.27
CA ASP A 327 -2.92 1.88 57.96
C ASP A 327 -1.53 2.46 58.34
N LEU A 328 -1.24 3.69 57.90
CA LEU A 328 0.06 4.34 58.15
C LEU A 328 0.39 4.48 59.66
N GLU A 329 -0.62 4.55 60.52
CA GLU A 329 -0.46 4.61 61.98
C GLU A 329 -0.06 3.25 62.57
N TRP A 330 -0.55 2.14 61.99
CA TRP A 330 -0.16 0.79 62.38
C TRP A 330 1.31 0.51 62.02
N LEU A 331 1.75 0.96 60.83
CA LEU A 331 3.16 0.88 60.44
C LEU A 331 4.08 1.70 61.36
N ALA A 332 3.59 2.84 61.87
CA ALA A 332 4.35 3.67 62.80
C ALA A 332 4.55 2.99 64.17
N SER A 333 3.58 2.17 64.63
CA SER A 333 3.64 1.50 65.93
C SER A 333 4.36 0.15 65.91
N HIS A 334 4.22 -0.64 64.83
CA HIS A 334 4.79 -2.00 64.76
C HIS A 334 6.10 -2.11 63.96
N HIS A 335 6.30 -1.23 62.96
CA HIS A 335 7.49 -1.25 62.08
C HIS A 335 8.09 0.15 61.90
N SER A 336 8.58 0.72 63.01
CA SER A 336 9.02 2.12 63.09
C SER A 336 10.17 2.48 62.13
N GLY A 337 11.07 1.53 61.84
CA GLY A 337 12.15 1.69 60.86
C GLY A 337 11.63 1.90 59.44
N LEU A 338 10.66 1.09 59.02
CA LEU A 338 10.00 1.18 57.72
C LEU A 338 9.21 2.49 57.59
N TYR A 339 8.47 2.87 58.62
CA TYR A 339 7.68 4.11 58.63
C TYR A 339 8.57 5.36 58.52
N LYS A 340 9.71 5.40 59.23
CA LYS A 340 10.64 6.53 59.21
C LYS A 340 11.21 6.76 57.81
N GLU A 341 11.64 5.70 57.14
CA GLU A 341 12.18 5.77 55.78
C GLU A 341 11.11 6.11 54.74
N LEU A 342 9.90 5.56 54.86
CA LEU A 342 8.76 5.92 54.01
C LEU A 342 8.41 7.41 54.12
N LYS A 343 8.37 7.94 55.33
CA LYS A 343 8.06 9.35 55.57
C LYS A 343 9.18 10.26 55.07
N ALA A 344 10.44 9.87 55.25
CA ALA A 344 11.59 10.58 54.69
C ALA A 344 11.53 10.61 53.15
N PHE A 345 11.26 9.48 52.50
CA PHE A 345 11.15 9.41 51.05
C PHE A 345 9.95 10.19 50.50
N CYS A 346 8.81 10.20 51.20
CA CYS A 346 7.63 11.01 50.84
C CYS A 346 7.93 12.52 50.75
N HIS A 347 8.84 13.00 51.60
CA HIS A 347 9.27 14.41 51.65
C HIS A 347 10.51 14.68 50.78
N SER A 348 11.19 13.64 50.31
CA SER A 348 12.32 13.77 49.38
C SER A 348 11.85 14.05 47.94
N VAL A 349 12.77 14.57 47.12
CA VAL A 349 12.59 14.78 45.67
C VAL A 349 13.04 13.55 44.85
N ALA A 350 13.65 12.56 45.50
CA ALA A 350 14.21 11.39 44.84
C ALA A 350 13.12 10.56 44.10
N VAL A 351 13.48 10.11 42.89
CA VAL A 351 12.62 9.27 42.04
C VAL A 351 12.61 7.82 42.54
N SER A 352 13.74 7.34 43.05
CA SER A 352 13.89 6.04 43.69
C SER A 352 14.87 6.10 44.87
N THR A 353 14.68 5.23 45.86
CA THR A 353 15.67 4.95 46.89
C THR A 353 15.65 3.46 47.21
N ALA A 354 16.82 2.88 47.48
CA ALA A 354 16.95 1.53 47.99
C ALA A 354 17.67 1.60 49.34
N LYS A 355 17.12 0.97 50.37
CA LYS A 355 17.68 0.96 51.72
C LYS A 355 17.37 -0.35 52.44
N ASP A 356 18.24 -0.67 53.38
CA ASP A 356 18.16 -1.91 54.15
C ASP A 356 17.55 -1.54 55.49
N VAL A 357 16.47 -2.23 55.85
CA VAL A 357 15.72 -1.92 57.06
C VAL A 357 15.44 -3.21 57.81
N SER A 358 15.77 -3.20 59.09
CA SER A 358 15.45 -4.28 60.01
C SER A 358 13.95 -4.28 60.31
N LEU A 359 13.29 -5.41 60.06
CA LEU A 359 11.88 -5.63 60.40
C LEU A 359 11.81 -6.27 61.79
N GLY A 360 11.39 -5.52 62.80
CA GLY A 360 11.06 -6.06 64.12
C GLY A 360 12.24 -6.30 65.09
N HIS A 361 11.87 -6.63 66.34
CA HIS A 361 12.74 -6.55 67.52
C HIS A 361 13.48 -7.86 67.87
N ASP A 362 13.23 -8.96 67.15
CA ASP A 362 13.92 -10.24 67.27
C ASP A 362 14.07 -10.90 65.89
N SER A 363 15.29 -11.37 65.56
CA SER A 363 15.75 -12.21 64.42
C SER A 363 16.24 -11.54 63.10
N ASP A 364 17.57 -11.60 62.90
CA ASP A 364 18.43 -11.86 61.71
C ASP A 364 18.01 -11.61 60.24
N HIS A 365 16.87 -10.99 59.94
CA HIS A 365 16.40 -10.81 58.56
C HIS A 365 16.50 -9.34 58.13
N GLU A 366 17.57 -9.01 57.41
CA GLU A 366 17.68 -7.73 56.71
C GLU A 366 16.79 -7.73 55.46
N ALA A 367 15.78 -6.86 55.44
CA ALA A 367 14.93 -6.68 54.28
C ALA A 367 15.44 -5.51 53.42
N HIS A 368 15.64 -5.79 52.13
CA HIS A 368 15.92 -4.75 51.14
C HIS A 368 14.61 -4.08 50.75
N ILE A 369 14.56 -2.76 50.92
CA ILE A 369 13.40 -1.95 50.61
C ILE A 369 13.73 -1.05 49.45
N LEU A 370 13.00 -1.23 48.35
CA LEU A 370 13.07 -0.39 47.19
C LEU A 370 11.81 0.47 47.10
N MET A 371 11.97 1.78 47.22
CA MET A 371 10.88 2.74 47.08
C MET A 371 11.02 3.48 45.77
N HIS A 372 9.96 3.53 44.99
CA HIS A 372 9.93 4.17 43.68
C HIS A 372 8.70 5.07 43.56
N ARG A 373 8.89 6.28 43.04
CA ARG A 373 7.80 7.23 42.82
C ARG A 373 7.14 6.96 41.46
N LEU A 374 5.85 6.65 41.46
CA LEU A 374 5.11 6.41 40.21
C LEU A 374 4.75 7.76 39.57
N CYS A 375 5.27 8.05 38.39
CA CYS A 375 4.92 9.26 37.65
C CYS A 375 3.54 9.16 36.99
N TYR A 376 2.94 10.34 36.75
CA TYR A 376 1.62 10.69 36.19
C TYR A 376 0.54 11.20 37.15
N LEU A 377 0.67 11.08 38.49
CA LEU A 377 -0.17 11.79 39.46
C LEU A 377 0.64 12.16 40.73
N PRO A 378 0.40 13.31 41.38
CA PRO A 378 1.20 13.69 42.54
C PRO A 378 0.86 12.77 43.72
N CYS A 379 1.89 12.20 44.35
CA CYS A 379 1.83 11.49 45.64
C CYS A 379 1.40 10.01 45.61
N ARG A 380 1.90 9.18 44.69
CA ARG A 380 1.90 7.71 44.84
C ARG A 380 3.32 7.16 44.82
N ILE A 381 3.69 6.45 45.87
CA ILE A 381 4.98 5.80 46.06
C ILE A 381 4.72 4.30 46.08
N MET A 382 5.40 3.57 45.22
CA MET A 382 5.46 2.12 45.26
C MET A 382 6.61 1.73 46.18
N VAL A 383 6.31 0.86 47.14
CA VAL A 383 7.24 0.30 48.11
C VAL A 383 7.30 -1.18 47.80
N MET A 384 8.47 -1.65 47.39
CA MET A 384 8.76 -3.06 47.20
C MET A 384 9.67 -3.50 48.33
N LEU A 385 9.29 -4.59 48.99
CA LEU A 385 10.03 -5.21 50.07
C LEU A 385 10.41 -6.62 49.61
N SER A 386 11.71 -6.85 49.55
CA SER A 386 12.28 -8.16 49.24
C SER A 386 13.15 -8.60 50.41
N VAL A 387 12.85 -9.77 50.97
CA VAL A 387 13.78 -10.42 51.90
C VAL A 387 14.97 -10.90 51.08
N ARG A 388 16.19 -10.57 51.53
CA ARG A 388 17.41 -11.03 50.85
C ARG A 388 17.58 -12.52 51.13
N THR A 389 16.99 -13.38 50.31
CA THR A 389 17.47 -14.75 50.18
C THR A 389 18.64 -14.72 49.20
N ASN A 390 19.79 -15.26 49.60
CA ASN A 390 20.98 -15.34 48.75
C ASN A 390 20.65 -16.06 47.44
N VAL A 391 20.46 -15.32 46.33
CA VAL A 391 20.26 -15.89 44.99
C VAL A 391 21.11 -15.11 44.00
N ASN A 392 22.16 -15.77 43.50
CA ASN A 392 23.17 -15.24 42.58
C ASN A 392 22.86 -15.50 41.08
N ASP A 393 21.69 -16.05 40.71
CA ASP A 393 21.51 -16.61 39.36
C ASP A 393 20.70 -15.78 38.33
N GLN A 394 19.83 -14.84 38.74
CA GLN A 394 18.88 -14.22 37.78
C GLN A 394 19.44 -13.06 36.94
N SER A 395 20.57 -12.44 37.33
CA SER A 395 21.18 -11.35 36.55
C SER A 395 21.98 -11.87 35.35
N SER A 396 22.62 -13.04 35.49
CA SER A 396 23.40 -13.69 34.43
C SER A 396 22.54 -14.12 33.25
N GLU A 397 21.36 -14.71 33.50
CA GLU A 397 20.46 -15.17 32.43
C GLU A 397 19.98 -14.03 31.53
N LYS A 398 19.58 -12.89 32.10
CA LYS A 398 19.09 -11.74 31.30
C LYS A 398 20.18 -11.11 30.44
N VAL A 399 21.40 -11.03 30.96
CA VAL A 399 22.57 -10.55 30.21
C VAL A 399 22.92 -11.53 29.09
N GLN A 400 22.87 -12.83 29.37
CA GLN A 400 23.10 -13.89 28.39
C GLN A 400 22.04 -13.90 27.28
N TRP A 401 20.75 -13.71 27.61
CA TRP A 401 19.65 -13.57 26.65
C TRP A 401 19.73 -12.32 25.77
N ALA A 402 20.20 -11.20 26.33
CA ALA A 402 20.45 -9.98 25.56
C ALA A 402 21.61 -10.20 24.56
N GLU A 403 22.68 -10.87 24.98
CA GLU A 403 23.81 -11.16 24.12
C GLU A 403 23.47 -12.17 23.02
N THR A 404 22.73 -13.23 23.33
CA THR A 404 22.24 -14.21 22.34
C THR A 404 21.30 -13.57 21.32
N SER A 405 20.38 -12.68 21.75
CA SER A 405 19.50 -11.93 20.84
C SER A 405 20.27 -10.97 19.91
N ARG A 406 21.36 -10.38 20.41
CA ARG A 406 22.25 -9.53 19.59
C ARG A 406 22.98 -10.38 18.54
N ARG A 407 23.56 -11.52 18.91
CA ARG A 407 24.23 -12.45 17.99
C ARG A 407 23.26 -12.99 16.93
N LEU A 408 22.05 -13.34 17.33
CA LEU A 408 20.94 -13.72 16.44
C LEU A 408 20.70 -12.65 15.36
N SER A 409 20.52 -11.40 15.80
CA SER A 409 20.25 -10.27 14.90
C SER A 409 21.38 -10.03 13.90
N HIS A 410 22.63 -10.21 14.31
CA HIS A 410 23.79 -10.10 13.43
C HIS A 410 23.83 -11.20 12.36
N HIS A 411 23.57 -12.45 12.73
CA HIS A 411 23.58 -13.58 11.79
C HIS A 411 22.45 -13.49 10.77
N VAL A 412 21.22 -13.19 11.20
CA VAL A 412 20.08 -13.02 10.28
C VAL A 412 20.34 -11.87 9.30
N ARG A 413 20.85 -10.73 9.77
CA ARG A 413 21.19 -9.58 8.91
C ARG A 413 22.23 -9.94 7.86
N ARG A 414 23.24 -10.75 8.22
CA ARG A 414 24.27 -11.22 7.28
C ARG A 414 23.65 -12.02 6.14
N HIS A 415 22.77 -12.97 6.45
CA HIS A 415 22.11 -13.79 5.45
C HIS A 415 21.19 -12.98 4.52
N ILE A 416 20.43 -12.04 5.08
CA ILE A 416 19.61 -11.11 4.30
C ILE A 416 20.48 -10.24 3.37
N SER A 417 21.64 -9.76 3.85
CA SER A 417 22.54 -8.93 3.04
C SER A 417 23.10 -9.69 1.84
N ASN A 418 23.44 -10.98 2.02
CA ASN A 418 23.89 -11.85 0.93
C ASN A 418 22.79 -12.10 -0.11
N ILE A 419 21.54 -12.29 0.34
CA ILE A 419 20.37 -12.42 -0.55
C ILE A 419 20.17 -11.14 -1.36
N LEU A 420 20.22 -9.97 -0.72
CA LEU A 420 20.07 -8.67 -1.39
C LEU A 420 21.19 -8.43 -2.42
N LEU A 421 22.42 -8.79 -2.09
CA LEU A 421 23.55 -8.70 -3.02
C LEU A 421 23.33 -9.60 -4.25
N ALA A 422 22.87 -10.84 -4.06
CA ALA A 422 22.58 -11.76 -5.14
C ALA A 422 21.41 -11.28 -6.01
N LEU A 423 20.37 -10.68 -5.42
CA LEU A 423 19.23 -10.09 -6.12
C LEU A 423 19.64 -8.86 -6.96
N ASN A 424 20.44 -7.94 -6.41
CA ASN A 424 20.95 -6.78 -7.15
C ASN A 424 21.72 -7.16 -8.42
N ILE A 425 22.43 -8.30 -8.40
CA ILE A 425 23.14 -8.82 -9.57
C ILE A 425 22.16 -9.39 -10.60
N LEU A 426 21.07 -10.03 -10.15
CA LEU A 426 20.00 -10.53 -11.02
C LEU A 426 19.24 -9.39 -11.72
N GLU A 427 19.04 -8.26 -11.05
CA GLU A 427 18.32 -7.09 -11.60
C GLU A 427 19.13 -6.33 -12.68
N ASN A 428 20.47 -6.44 -12.67
CA ASN A 428 21.37 -5.72 -13.58
C ASN A 428 21.67 -6.48 -14.90
N ASN A 429 20.77 -7.35 -15.36
CA ASN A 429 20.91 -8.14 -16.60
C ASN A 429 22.18 -9.02 -16.66
N ALA A 430 22.33 -9.94 -15.70
CA ALA A 430 23.37 -10.97 -15.72
C ALA A 430 23.09 -12.09 -16.76
N ASP A 431 24.14 -12.76 -17.25
CA ASP A 431 24.09 -13.93 -18.14
C ASP A 431 23.24 -15.08 -17.51
N PRO A 432 22.40 -15.81 -18.28
CA PRO A 432 21.68 -17.01 -17.82
C PRO A 432 22.44 -17.97 -16.88
N ALA A 433 23.74 -18.20 -17.12
CA ALA A 433 24.57 -19.06 -16.26
C ALA A 433 24.80 -18.41 -14.87
N GLU A 434 25.12 -17.11 -14.86
CA GLU A 434 25.31 -16.32 -13.65
C GLU A 434 23.99 -16.19 -12.87
N GLN A 435 22.86 -16.02 -13.57
CA GLN A 435 21.56 -15.98 -12.93
C GLN A 435 21.22 -17.27 -12.19
N THR A 436 21.58 -18.42 -12.77
CA THR A 436 21.29 -19.73 -12.16
C THR A 436 22.14 -19.94 -10.91
N ALA A 437 23.43 -19.59 -10.95
CA ALA A 437 24.30 -19.62 -9.78
C ALA A 437 23.84 -18.67 -8.66
N LYS A 438 23.38 -17.45 -8.98
CA LYS A 438 22.86 -16.52 -7.97
C LYS A 438 21.54 -16.99 -7.36
N ARG A 439 20.64 -17.59 -8.16
CA ARG A 439 19.40 -18.20 -7.65
C ARG A 439 19.68 -19.36 -6.68
N GLU A 440 20.71 -20.15 -6.95
CA GLU A 440 21.15 -21.23 -6.05
C GLU A 440 21.70 -20.68 -4.73
N ILE A 441 22.54 -19.63 -4.78
CA ILE A 441 23.03 -18.93 -3.59
C ILE A 441 21.88 -18.38 -2.74
N ILE A 442 20.85 -17.78 -3.36
CA ILE A 442 19.67 -17.28 -2.62
C ILE A 442 18.94 -18.44 -1.95
N ARG A 443 18.75 -19.56 -2.64
CA ARG A 443 18.08 -20.74 -2.08
C ARG A 443 18.83 -21.30 -0.88
N ASP A 444 20.14 -21.46 -1.00
CA ASP A 444 21.01 -21.92 0.09
C ASP A 444 20.94 -21.00 1.29
N GLU A 445 20.90 -19.68 1.07
CA GLU A 445 20.85 -18.69 2.14
C GLU A 445 19.48 -18.65 2.84
N VAL A 446 18.39 -18.86 2.10
CA VAL A 446 17.05 -19.06 2.67
C VAL A 446 16.98 -20.35 3.48
N ASP A 447 17.54 -21.45 2.99
CA ASP A 447 17.58 -22.72 3.71
C ASP A 447 18.46 -22.63 4.97
N ARG A 448 19.54 -21.86 4.94
CA ARG A 448 20.35 -21.54 6.12
C ARG A 448 19.54 -20.75 7.15
N ILE A 449 18.81 -19.71 6.74
CA ILE A 449 17.91 -18.96 7.64
C ILE A 449 16.87 -19.90 8.26
N LYS A 450 16.26 -20.79 7.46
CA LYS A 450 15.27 -21.75 7.95
C LYS A 450 15.84 -22.72 8.99
N ARG A 451 17.01 -23.33 8.72
CA ARG A 451 17.69 -24.20 9.69
C ARG A 451 18.03 -23.44 10.97
N PHE A 452 18.46 -22.18 10.84
CA PHE A 452 18.83 -21.33 11.95
C PHE A 452 17.65 -20.93 12.83
N THR A 453 16.51 -20.52 12.24
CA THR A 453 15.30 -20.16 12.99
C THR A 453 14.69 -21.37 13.69
N GLN A 454 14.69 -22.54 13.04
CA GLN A 454 14.24 -23.80 13.65
C GLN A 454 15.13 -24.21 14.83
N ALA A 455 16.46 -24.12 14.68
CA ALA A 455 17.38 -24.37 15.77
C ALA A 455 17.20 -23.38 16.94
N PHE A 456 16.96 -22.10 16.65
CA PHE A 456 16.70 -21.10 17.68
C PHE A 456 15.38 -21.34 18.43
N GLN A 457 14.32 -21.67 17.71
CA GLN A 457 13.02 -21.98 18.32
C GLN A 457 13.17 -23.15 19.31
N ARG A 458 13.83 -24.25 18.89
CA ARG A 458 14.09 -25.41 19.75
C ARG A 458 14.93 -25.05 20.99
N PHE A 459 15.95 -24.21 20.81
CA PHE A 459 16.74 -23.69 21.93
C PHE A 459 15.92 -22.84 22.91
N SER A 460 14.90 -22.11 22.43
CA SER A 460 14.06 -21.23 23.27
C SER A 460 12.95 -21.93 24.03
N GLU A 461 12.51 -23.11 23.57
CA GLU A 461 11.45 -23.87 24.22
C GLU A 461 11.98 -24.49 25.54
N MET A 462 11.28 -24.23 26.64
CA MET A 462 11.48 -24.91 27.94
C MET A 462 10.29 -25.85 28.13
N GLY A 463 10.55 -27.15 28.21
CA GLY A 463 9.52 -28.15 28.52
C GLY A 463 9.92 -28.98 29.73
N GLU A 464 8.95 -29.34 30.56
CA GLU A 464 9.11 -30.46 31.49
C GLU A 464 9.11 -31.76 30.67
N TYR A 465 10.27 -32.40 30.57
CA TYR A 465 10.43 -33.63 29.80
C TYR A 465 10.00 -34.85 30.61
N GLN A 466 9.26 -35.77 29.98
CA GLN A 466 8.89 -37.03 30.60
C GLN A 466 10.03 -38.03 30.43
N LEU A 467 10.87 -38.15 31.45
CA LEU A 467 11.96 -39.12 31.47
C LEU A 467 11.41 -40.55 31.58
N LYS A 468 12.04 -41.47 30.84
CA LYS A 468 11.72 -42.90 30.82
C LYS A 468 13.01 -43.70 30.96
N VAL A 469 12.93 -44.80 31.69
CA VAL A 469 14.03 -45.78 31.75
C VAL A 469 14.06 -46.54 30.42
N ILE A 470 15.17 -46.43 29.70
CA ILE A 470 15.37 -47.05 28.39
C ILE A 470 16.72 -47.76 28.40
N ASP A 471 16.74 -48.97 27.84
CA ASP A 471 17.99 -49.69 27.57
C ASP A 471 18.77 -48.99 26.44
N ILE A 472 19.91 -48.39 26.79
CA ILE A 472 20.69 -47.54 25.89
C ILE A 472 21.43 -48.37 24.83
N VAL A 473 21.80 -49.62 25.12
CA VAL A 473 22.54 -50.48 24.18
C VAL A 473 21.78 -50.68 22.86
N PRO A 474 20.55 -51.25 22.85
CA PRO A 474 19.78 -51.41 21.62
C PRO A 474 19.30 -50.07 21.04
N TRP A 475 19.14 -49.03 21.86
CA TRP A 475 18.72 -47.72 21.40
C TRP A 475 19.83 -47.02 20.59
N LEU A 476 21.08 -47.01 21.07
CA LEU A 476 22.23 -46.46 20.34
C LEU A 476 22.53 -47.26 19.07
N GLU A 477 22.42 -48.58 19.12
CA GLU A 477 22.56 -49.44 17.94
C GLU A 477 21.59 -49.03 16.83
N ASN A 478 20.34 -48.74 17.20
CA ASN A 478 19.31 -48.27 16.27
C ASN A 478 19.56 -46.84 15.79
N SER A 479 19.99 -45.93 16.68
CA SER A 479 20.24 -44.53 16.32
C SER A 479 21.41 -44.41 15.34
N ILE A 480 22.54 -45.07 15.60
CA ILE A 480 23.71 -45.07 14.72
C ILE A 480 23.36 -45.69 13.36
N ARG A 481 22.58 -46.79 13.32
CA ARG A 481 22.18 -47.45 12.06
C ARG A 481 21.31 -46.54 11.18
N ARG A 482 20.51 -45.64 11.76
CA ARG A 482 19.67 -44.70 11.00
C ARG A 482 20.45 -43.54 10.40
N PHE A 483 21.67 -43.30 10.87
CA PHE A 483 22.49 -42.19 10.41
C PHE A 483 23.16 -42.53 9.07
N HIS A 484 23.20 -41.57 8.14
CA HIS A 484 23.91 -41.75 6.88
C HIS A 484 25.40 -41.47 7.10
N ILE A 485 26.17 -42.53 7.34
CA ILE A 485 27.61 -42.45 7.57
C ILE A 485 28.33 -42.66 6.23
N PRO A 486 29.18 -41.71 5.78
CA PRO A 486 29.98 -41.87 4.58
C PRO A 486 30.83 -43.16 4.58
N PRO A 487 30.99 -43.85 3.44
CA PRO A 487 31.68 -45.15 3.37
C PRO A 487 33.18 -45.07 3.71
N ASN A 488 33.77 -43.88 3.71
CA ASN A 488 35.15 -43.60 4.11
C ASN A 488 35.33 -43.42 5.62
N ILE A 489 34.27 -43.56 6.43
CA ILE A 489 34.34 -43.53 7.89
C ILE A 489 34.08 -44.93 8.44
N GLU A 490 35.06 -45.49 9.14
CA GLU A 490 34.93 -46.77 9.85
C GLU A 490 34.23 -46.53 11.19
N VAL A 491 33.20 -47.33 11.49
CA VAL A 491 32.43 -47.21 12.74
C VAL A 491 32.77 -48.36 13.66
N ILE A 492 33.42 -48.07 14.78
CA ILE A 492 33.77 -49.03 15.83
C ILE A 492 32.77 -48.90 16.98
N LYS A 493 32.13 -50.01 17.36
CA LYS A 493 31.14 -50.03 18.44
C LYS A 493 31.61 -50.95 19.57
N ASP A 494 31.92 -50.35 20.70
CA ASP A 494 32.46 -51.05 21.87
C ASP A 494 31.38 -51.15 22.96
N TRP A 495 30.46 -52.10 22.77
CA TRP A 495 29.43 -52.45 23.74
C TRP A 495 29.95 -53.58 24.64
N SER A 496 30.51 -53.23 25.80
CA SER A 496 30.99 -54.22 26.77
C SER A 496 29.85 -54.94 27.53
N LEU A 497 28.61 -54.43 27.43
CA LEU A 497 27.43 -54.85 28.19
C LEU A 497 26.26 -55.17 27.25
N ALA A 498 25.48 -56.21 27.59
CA ALA A 498 24.32 -56.63 26.79
C ALA A 498 23.08 -55.73 26.97
N SER A 499 22.97 -55.06 28.12
CA SER A 499 21.86 -54.17 28.48
C SER A 499 22.38 -53.15 29.50
N LEU A 500 21.99 -51.89 29.33
CA LEU A 500 22.36 -50.80 30.23
C LEU A 500 21.23 -49.75 30.30
N PRO A 501 20.36 -49.82 31.32
CA PRO A 501 19.23 -48.90 31.45
C PRO A 501 19.67 -47.52 31.92
N ALA A 502 19.19 -46.47 31.25
CA ALA A 502 19.38 -45.08 31.65
C ALA A 502 18.05 -44.31 31.57
N LEU A 503 17.96 -43.27 32.40
CA LEU A 503 16.81 -42.38 32.47
C LEU A 503 16.96 -41.26 31.41
N ILE A 504 16.18 -41.32 30.33
CA ILE A 504 16.25 -40.37 29.22
C ILE A 504 14.86 -39.94 28.73
N GLU A 505 14.77 -38.80 28.03
CA GLU A 505 13.65 -38.51 27.13
C GLU A 505 14.05 -38.98 25.71
N PRO A 506 13.43 -40.03 25.14
CA PRO A 506 13.92 -40.66 23.92
C PRO A 506 13.95 -39.77 22.68
N ILE A 507 13.03 -38.80 22.54
CA ILE A 507 12.98 -37.92 21.36
C ILE A 507 14.11 -36.89 21.43
N ARG A 508 14.31 -36.25 22.58
CA ARG A 508 15.34 -35.25 22.82
C ARG A 508 16.73 -35.87 22.89
N PHE A 509 16.84 -37.09 23.42
CA PHE A 509 18.11 -37.80 23.43
C PHE A 509 18.54 -38.21 22.00
N GLU A 510 17.58 -38.51 21.11
CA GLU A 510 17.89 -38.66 19.67
C GLU A 510 18.46 -37.36 19.08
N GLU A 511 17.94 -36.19 19.47
CA GLU A 511 18.50 -34.89 19.02
C GLU A 511 19.94 -34.68 19.52
N VAL A 512 20.25 -35.12 20.74
CA VAL A 512 21.62 -35.09 21.27
C VAL A 512 22.56 -35.92 20.40
N MET A 513 22.15 -37.16 20.08
CA MET A 513 22.95 -38.05 19.23
C MET A 513 23.12 -37.51 17.83
N VAL A 514 22.07 -36.98 17.20
CA VAL A 514 22.15 -36.38 15.87
C VAL A 514 23.16 -35.23 15.86
N ASN A 515 23.13 -34.34 16.84
CA ASN A 515 24.06 -33.21 16.90
C ASN A 515 25.52 -33.66 17.09
N ILE A 516 25.77 -34.65 17.96
CA ILE A 516 27.12 -35.16 18.22
C ILE A 516 27.66 -35.94 17.02
N LEU A 517 26.88 -36.87 16.46
CA LEU A 517 27.28 -37.67 15.29
C LEU A 517 27.50 -36.81 14.05
N THR A 518 26.65 -35.80 13.81
CA THR A 518 26.86 -34.84 12.71
C THR A 518 28.18 -34.10 12.88
N ASN A 519 28.48 -33.62 14.10
CA ASN A 519 29.72 -32.91 14.37
C ASN A 519 30.96 -33.80 14.16
N ALA A 520 30.90 -35.05 14.59
CA ALA A 520 31.98 -36.02 14.42
C ALA A 520 32.24 -36.33 12.93
N ILE A 521 31.18 -36.61 12.16
CA ILE A 521 31.28 -36.91 10.72
C ILE A 521 31.80 -35.71 9.93
N GLU A 522 31.30 -34.50 10.22
CA GLU A 522 31.76 -33.27 9.56
C GLU A 522 33.22 -32.94 9.86
N SER A 523 33.77 -33.43 10.98
CA SER A 523 35.17 -33.23 11.35
C SER A 523 36.13 -34.20 10.64
N MET A 524 35.61 -35.19 9.91
CA MET A 524 36.37 -36.20 9.16
C MET A 524 36.10 -36.13 7.64
N PRO A 525 36.39 -35.00 6.96
CA PRO A 525 36.07 -34.83 5.54
C PRO A 525 36.78 -35.85 4.63
N ASP A 526 37.99 -36.24 4.98
CA ASP A 526 38.81 -37.22 4.23
C ASP A 526 38.55 -38.67 4.65
N GLY A 527 37.62 -38.90 5.58
CA GLY A 527 37.38 -40.19 6.22
C GLY A 527 38.10 -40.31 7.57
N GLY A 528 37.82 -41.40 8.29
CA GLY A 528 38.31 -41.58 9.65
C GLY A 528 37.68 -42.74 10.39
N ILE A 529 37.82 -42.73 11.71
CA ILE A 529 37.29 -43.71 12.64
C ILE A 529 36.36 -42.99 13.60
N LEU A 530 35.10 -43.42 13.63
CA LEU A 530 34.11 -43.05 14.63
C LEU A 530 34.00 -44.19 15.63
N ARG A 531 34.45 -44.00 16.86
CA ARG A 531 34.29 -44.99 17.94
C ARG A 531 33.16 -44.57 18.87
N ALA A 532 32.24 -45.48 19.15
CA ALA A 532 31.19 -45.32 20.14
C ALA A 532 31.34 -46.37 21.24
N SER A 533 31.48 -45.95 22.50
CA SER A 533 31.63 -46.85 23.64
C SER A 533 30.54 -46.60 24.70
N LEU A 534 30.21 -47.67 25.45
CA LEU A 534 29.30 -47.62 26.59
C LEU A 534 29.97 -48.23 27.83
N THR A 535 29.95 -47.49 28.93
CA THR A 535 30.50 -47.93 30.20
C THR A 535 29.53 -47.65 31.35
N ALA A 536 29.24 -48.67 32.17
CA ALA A 536 28.57 -48.48 33.46
C ALA A 536 29.58 -47.98 34.49
N ARG A 537 29.29 -46.86 35.15
CA ARG A 537 30.14 -46.32 36.22
C ARG A 537 29.70 -46.80 37.59
N ASN A 538 30.66 -46.91 38.51
CA ASN A 538 30.41 -47.36 39.89
C ASN A 538 29.52 -46.40 40.71
N ASP A 539 29.34 -45.17 40.25
CA ASP A 539 28.50 -44.12 40.87
C ASP A 539 27.02 -44.19 40.44
N GLY A 540 26.63 -45.23 39.69
CA GLY A 540 25.25 -45.41 39.19
C GLY A 540 24.96 -44.63 37.91
N LYS A 541 25.96 -44.01 37.29
CA LYS A 541 25.81 -43.30 36.01
C LYS A 541 26.17 -44.19 34.81
N VAL A 542 25.58 -43.87 33.67
CA VAL A 542 25.88 -44.45 32.36
C VAL A 542 26.75 -43.48 31.57
N LEU A 543 27.94 -43.90 31.18
CA LEU A 543 28.87 -43.12 30.35
C LEU A 543 28.78 -43.59 28.90
N ILE A 544 28.52 -42.64 28.00
CA ILE A 544 28.51 -42.83 26.55
C ILE A 544 29.65 -41.97 26.01
N GLU A 545 30.57 -42.56 25.25
CA GLU A 545 31.64 -41.80 24.61
C GLU A 545 31.56 -41.94 23.09
N ILE A 546 31.62 -40.81 22.40
CA ILE A 546 31.74 -40.72 20.95
C ILE A 546 33.07 -40.06 20.63
N GLU A 547 33.98 -40.82 20.03
CA GLU A 547 35.32 -40.40 19.65
C GLU A 547 35.43 -40.35 18.12
N ASP A 548 35.94 -39.24 17.60
CA ASP A 548 36.37 -39.08 16.22
C ASP A 548 37.86 -38.77 16.13
N ASN A 549 38.52 -39.23 15.08
CA ASN A 549 39.91 -38.89 14.76
C ASN A 549 40.00 -37.81 13.67
N GLY A 550 39.04 -36.88 13.67
CA GLY A 550 38.97 -35.80 12.71
C GLY A 550 39.97 -34.67 12.99
N VAL A 551 39.69 -33.50 12.42
CA VAL A 551 40.55 -32.31 12.54
C VAL A 551 40.68 -31.74 13.96
N GLY A 552 39.83 -32.18 14.90
CA GLY A 552 39.80 -31.68 16.27
C GLY A 552 39.44 -30.19 16.40
N ILE A 553 39.48 -29.67 17.63
CA ILE A 553 39.11 -28.31 18.00
C ILE A 553 40.32 -27.62 18.67
N PRO A 554 40.77 -26.46 18.15
CA PRO A 554 41.82 -25.68 18.79
C PRO A 554 41.47 -25.25 20.22
N GLU A 555 42.44 -25.30 21.14
CA GLU A 555 42.27 -25.00 22.58
C GLU A 555 41.58 -23.65 22.82
N LYS A 556 41.94 -22.63 22.05
CA LYS A 556 41.36 -21.27 22.11
C LYS A 556 39.83 -21.22 21.91
N TYR A 557 39.23 -22.26 21.33
CA TYR A 557 37.79 -22.31 21.05
C TYR A 557 37.02 -23.20 22.03
N LEU A 558 37.69 -24.04 22.84
CA LEU A 558 37.05 -25.01 23.74
C LEU A 558 36.14 -24.38 24.80
N ALA A 559 36.44 -23.14 25.23
CA ALA A 559 35.57 -22.42 26.16
C ALA A 559 34.31 -21.87 25.47
N ASP A 560 34.42 -21.52 24.18
CA ASP A 560 33.38 -20.81 23.43
C ASP A 560 32.41 -21.75 22.70
N ILE A 561 32.76 -23.02 22.45
CA ILE A 561 31.86 -24.00 21.79
C ILE A 561 30.53 -24.20 22.53
N TRP A 562 30.48 -23.90 23.82
CA TRP A 562 29.28 -23.99 24.65
C TRP A 562 28.40 -22.73 24.57
N GLN A 563 28.88 -21.66 23.94
CA GLN A 563 28.13 -20.43 23.77
C GLN A 563 27.19 -20.54 22.56
N PRO A 564 25.91 -20.14 22.68
CA PRO A 564 24.99 -20.09 21.55
C PRO A 564 25.52 -19.22 20.41
N PHE A 565 25.30 -19.69 19.18
CA PHE A 565 25.72 -19.07 17.93
C PHE A 565 27.23 -19.03 17.69
N PHE A 566 28.04 -19.69 18.53
CA PHE A 566 29.45 -19.86 18.25
C PHE A 566 29.65 -21.00 17.25
N THR A 567 30.31 -20.72 16.13
CA THR A 567 30.68 -21.71 15.12
C THR A 567 31.90 -21.24 14.36
N THR A 568 32.83 -22.15 14.10
CA THR A 568 33.97 -21.93 13.19
C THR A 568 33.65 -22.43 11.78
N LYS A 569 32.56 -23.19 11.61
CA LYS A 569 32.12 -23.79 10.34
C LYS A 569 31.25 -22.81 9.55
N GLN A 570 31.46 -22.71 8.24
CA GLN A 570 30.70 -21.81 7.35
C GLN A 570 29.20 -22.15 7.26
N SER A 571 28.80 -23.41 7.44
CA SER A 571 27.41 -23.89 7.40
C SER A 571 26.79 -24.13 8.79
N GLY A 572 27.58 -24.01 9.86
CA GLY A 572 27.14 -24.30 11.21
C GLY A 572 26.16 -23.26 11.76
N THR A 573 25.16 -23.70 12.51
CA THR A 573 24.22 -22.80 13.20
C THR A 573 24.78 -22.28 14.53
N GLY A 574 25.78 -22.97 15.09
CA GLY A 574 26.36 -22.68 16.41
C GLY A 574 25.40 -22.93 17.58
N ILE A 575 24.29 -23.64 17.36
CA ILE A 575 23.28 -23.94 18.39
C ILE A 575 23.38 -25.38 18.90
N GLY A 576 23.94 -26.30 18.11
CA GLY A 576 23.90 -27.74 18.40
C GLY A 576 24.48 -28.15 19.76
N LEU A 577 25.72 -27.76 20.07
CA LEU A 577 26.36 -28.12 21.36
C LEU A 577 25.71 -27.43 22.57
N PRO A 578 25.37 -26.13 22.53
CA PRO A 578 24.57 -25.48 23.58
C PRO A 578 23.21 -26.17 23.82
N GLU A 579 22.54 -26.60 22.75
CA GLU A 579 21.27 -27.33 22.81
C GLU A 579 21.47 -28.71 23.45
N VAL A 580 22.51 -29.45 23.06
CA VAL A 580 22.90 -30.72 23.69
C VAL A 580 23.09 -30.55 25.20
N LYS A 581 23.86 -29.54 25.63
CA LYS A 581 24.11 -29.27 27.05
C LYS A 581 22.81 -28.97 27.79
N LYS A 582 21.91 -28.20 27.20
CA LYS A 582 20.59 -27.87 27.78
C LYS A 582 19.71 -29.12 27.91
N ILE A 583 19.65 -29.93 26.87
CA ILE A 583 18.87 -31.18 26.84
C ILE A 583 19.40 -32.15 27.89
N LEU A 584 20.71 -32.38 27.97
CA LEU A 584 21.30 -33.27 28.98
C LEU A 584 21.10 -32.76 30.40
N SER A 585 21.26 -31.45 30.63
CA SER A 585 20.99 -30.85 31.95
C SER A 585 19.54 -31.07 32.39
N SER A 586 18.58 -31.05 31.46
CA SER A 586 17.17 -31.32 31.76
C SER A 586 16.88 -32.79 32.11
N MET A 587 17.77 -33.70 31.75
CA MET A 587 17.75 -35.11 32.16
C MET A 587 18.64 -35.37 33.39
N HIS A 588 19.15 -34.32 34.03
CA HIS A 588 20.16 -34.39 35.10
C HIS A 588 21.45 -35.12 34.67
N GLY A 589 21.73 -35.12 33.37
CA GLY A 589 22.96 -35.64 32.77
C GLY A 589 24.00 -34.55 32.57
N GLU A 590 25.23 -34.97 32.29
CA GLU A 590 26.38 -34.11 32.08
C GLU A 590 27.01 -34.40 30.72
N ILE A 591 27.72 -33.41 30.16
CA ILE A 591 28.51 -33.57 28.95
C ILE A 591 29.88 -32.95 29.14
N GLU A 592 30.90 -33.68 28.71
CA GLU A 592 32.27 -33.24 28.63
C GLU A 592 32.79 -33.42 27.21
N LEU A 593 33.70 -32.56 26.80
CA LEU A 593 34.31 -32.61 25.48
C LEU A 593 35.80 -32.36 25.63
N ILE A 594 36.60 -33.29 25.11
CA ILE A 594 38.06 -33.21 25.06
C ILE A 594 38.44 -33.26 23.58
N SER A 595 39.28 -32.33 23.12
CA SER A 595 39.71 -32.30 21.73
C SER A 595 41.10 -31.70 21.61
N GLU A 596 41.86 -32.19 20.63
CA GLU A 596 43.17 -31.69 20.27
C GLU A 596 43.22 -31.47 18.75
N GLU A 597 43.70 -30.30 18.33
CA GLU A 597 43.79 -29.90 16.92
C GLU A 597 44.69 -30.87 16.14
N GLY A 598 44.12 -31.48 15.09
CA GLY A 598 44.79 -32.48 14.25
C GLY A 598 44.80 -33.91 14.80
N VAL A 599 44.21 -34.15 15.97
CA VAL A 599 44.14 -35.50 16.58
C VAL A 599 42.71 -36.04 16.58
N GLY A 600 41.74 -35.24 17.02
CA GLY A 600 40.34 -35.70 17.13
C GLY A 600 39.55 -35.05 18.26
N THR A 601 38.35 -35.57 18.49
CA THR A 601 37.44 -35.12 19.55
C THR A 601 36.79 -36.31 20.24
N THR A 602 36.76 -36.28 21.56
CA THR A 602 35.99 -37.22 22.40
C THR A 602 34.90 -36.45 23.12
N VAL A 603 33.65 -36.88 22.91
CA VAL A 603 32.47 -36.35 23.60
C VAL A 603 31.96 -37.41 24.58
N SER A 604 31.99 -37.08 25.86
CA SER A 604 31.58 -37.95 26.97
C SER A 604 30.25 -37.46 27.53
N ILE A 605 29.21 -38.29 27.45
CA ILE A 605 27.86 -38.02 27.96
C ILE A 605 27.62 -38.90 29.17
N LEU A 606 27.26 -38.28 30.31
CA LEU A 606 26.89 -38.99 31.53
C LEU A 606 25.38 -38.89 31.75
N LEU A 607 24.72 -40.03 31.93
CA LEU A 607 23.30 -40.14 32.23
C LEU A 607 23.09 -40.85 33.58
N ILE A 608 21.91 -40.65 34.18
CA ILE A 608 21.51 -41.37 35.39
C ILE A 608 21.06 -42.79 35.01
N GLY A 609 21.64 -43.81 35.65
CA GLY A 609 21.19 -45.20 35.52
C GLY A 609 19.95 -45.51 36.37
N GLU A 610 19.34 -46.68 36.18
CA GLU A 610 18.09 -47.08 36.86
C GLU A 610 18.14 -47.10 38.40
N ASN A 611 19.33 -47.21 39.01
CA ASN A 611 19.50 -47.47 40.44
C ASN A 611 19.60 -46.22 41.35
N GLN A 612 19.14 -45.03 40.93
CA GLN A 612 19.06 -43.83 41.78
C GLN A 612 17.71 -43.12 41.71
#